data_AF-A0A967GEN7-F1
#
_entry.id   AF-A0A967GEN7-F1
#
_cell.length_a   1.000
_cell.length_b   1.000
_cell.length_c   1.000
_cell.angle_alpha   90.00
_cell.angle_beta   90.00
_cell.angle_gamma   90.00
#
_symmetry.space_group_name_H-M   'P 1'
#
loop_
_entity.id
_entity.type
_entity.pdbx_description
1 polymer ?
#
loop_
_entity_poly.entity_id
_entity_poly.type
_entity_poly.pdbx_seq_one_letter_code
_entity_poly.pdbx_strand_id
1 'polypeptide(L)' 'YIAVEFAGIFHGFGGAVTQLYRGPLFLRGFDDDVRAFLAEEMGKKGVDLRFNTNLREIAKTPAGLRCTLSDGSTL' A
#
# COMPACT_ATOMS: atom_id res chain seq x y z
N TYR A 1 -0.09 -11.68 -1.55
CA TYR A 1 0.03 -12.05 -0.13
C TYR A 1 1.32 -11.48 0.43
N ILE A 2 2.49 -11.75 -0.17
CA ILE A 2 3.81 -11.21 0.24
C ILE A 2 3.79 -9.71 0.62
N ALA A 3 3.31 -8.84 -0.26
CA ALA A 3 3.27 -7.40 0.02
C ALA A 3 2.45 -7.03 1.27
N VAL A 4 1.36 -7.77 1.54
CA VAL A 4 0.49 -7.56 2.72
C VAL A 4 1.21 -8.00 4.00
N GLU A 5 1.96 -9.10 3.95
CA GLU A 5 2.77 -9.58 5.09
C GLU A 5 3.86 -8.57 5.45
N PHE A 6 4.62 -8.09 4.45
CA PHE A 6 5.64 -7.08 4.69
C PHE A 6 5.07 -5.75 5.18
N ALA A 7 3.91 -5.33 4.67
CA ALA A 7 3.26 -4.12 5.16
C ALA A 7 2.94 -4.23 6.66
N GLY A 8 2.43 -5.39 7.11
CA GLY A 8 2.21 -5.67 8.52
C GLY A 8 3.50 -5.70 9.36
N ILE A 9 4.56 -6.34 8.86
CA ILE A 9 5.85 -6.45 9.56
C ILE A 9 6.50 -5.07 9.73
N PHE A 10 6.64 -4.29 8.66
CA PHE A 10 7.29 -2.98 8.71
C PHE A 10 6.49 -2.00 9.57
N HIS A 11 5.16 -2.04 9.50
CA HIS A 11 4.31 -1.23 10.35
C HIS A 11 4.41 -1.65 11.83
N GLY A 12 4.47 -2.96 12.11
CA GLY A 12 4.67 -3.48 13.47
C GLY A 12 6.00 -3.06 14.11
N PHE A 13 7.02 -2.75 13.30
CA PHE A 13 8.27 -2.15 13.74
C PHE A 13 8.25 -0.61 13.83
N GLY A 14 7.09 0.03 13.67
CA GLY A 14 6.92 1.48 13.78
C GLY A 14 7.21 2.26 12.49
N GLY A 15 7.40 1.58 11.36
CA GLY A 15 7.55 2.24 10.06
C GLY A 15 6.24 2.83 9.56
N ALA A 16 6.30 4.03 8.97
CA ALA A 16 5.22 4.53 8.14
C ALA A 16 5.17 3.74 6.83
N VAL A 17 4.06 3.07 6.56
CA VAL A 17 3.93 2.15 5.42
C VAL A 17 2.77 2.61 4.54
N THR A 18 3.07 2.87 3.27
CA THR A 18 2.07 2.98 2.20
C THR A 18 2.18 1.76 1.29
N GLN A 19 1.08 1.04 1.06
CA GLN A 19 1.00 -0.06 0.13
C GLN A 19 0.07 0.29 -1.04
N LEU A 20 0.69 0.41 -2.23
CA LEU A 20 -0.01 0.65 -3.48
C LEU A 20 -0.49 -0.66 -4.10
N TYR A 21 -1.71 -0.67 -4.63
CA TYR A 21 -2.24 -1.78 -5.39
C TYR A 21 -3.00 -1.30 -6.62
N ARG A 22 -2.60 -1.82 -7.79
CA ARG A 22 -3.11 -1.38 -9.10
C ARG A 22 -4.59 -1.70 -9.37
N GLY A 23 -5.20 -2.58 -8.59
CA GLY A 23 -6.59 -2.99 -8.75
C GLY A 23 -7.46 -2.54 -7.58
N PRO A 24 -8.73 -2.99 -7.52
CA PRO A 24 -9.68 -2.52 -6.52
C PRO A 24 -9.43 -3.08 -5.12
N LEU A 25 -8.83 -4.28 -5.00
CA LEU A 25 -8.53 -4.91 -3.72
C LEU A 25 -7.42 -5.96 -3.85
N PHE A 26 -6.51 -6.06 -2.87
CA PHE A 26 -5.37 -7.00 -2.90
C PHE A 26 -5.81 -8.46 -2.71
N LEU A 27 -4.86 -9.42 -2.65
CA LEU A 27 -5.13 -10.86 -2.38
C LEU A 27 -6.16 -11.51 -3.32
N ARG A 28 -6.00 -11.30 -4.64
CA ARG A 28 -6.86 -11.98 -5.64
C ARG A 28 -6.89 -13.49 -5.43
N GLY A 29 -8.07 -14.09 -5.61
CA GLY A 29 -8.31 -15.53 -5.44
C GLY A 29 -8.67 -15.93 -4.02
N PHE A 30 -8.68 -14.99 -3.07
CA PHE A 30 -9.27 -15.18 -1.75
C PHE A 30 -10.72 -14.69 -1.76
N ASP A 31 -11.47 -15.13 -0.76
CA ASP A 31 -12.84 -14.69 -0.49
C ASP A 31 -12.93 -13.16 -0.35
N ASP A 32 -13.97 -12.55 -0.93
CA ASP A 32 -14.10 -11.10 -1.01
C ASP A 32 -14.33 -10.44 0.36
N ASP A 33 -15.11 -11.07 1.24
CA ASP A 33 -15.38 -10.55 2.58
C ASP A 33 -14.12 -10.59 3.45
N VAL A 34 -13.35 -11.68 3.36
CA VAL A 34 -12.07 -11.81 4.07
C VAL A 34 -11.08 -10.73 3.64
N ARG A 35 -11.01 -10.44 2.34
CA ARG A 35 -10.08 -9.44 1.79
C ARG A 35 -10.50 -8.03 2.19
N ALA A 36 -11.80 -7.72 2.16
CA ALA A 36 -12.33 -6.43 2.55
C ALA A 36 -12.09 -6.17 4.05
N PHE A 37 -12.42 -7.15 4.89
CA PHE A 37 -12.17 -7.10 6.32
C PHE A 37 -10.68 -6.87 6.64
N LEU A 38 -9.78 -7.60 5.98
CA LEU A 38 -8.35 -7.41 6.19
C LEU A 38 -7.87 -6.01 5.78
N ALA A 39 -8.36 -5.47 4.66
CA ALA A 39 -7.99 -4.13 4.23
C ALA A 39 -8.44 -3.07 5.25
N GLU A 40 -9.63 -3.22 5.82
CA GLU A 40 -10.14 -2.34 6.87
C GLU A 40 -9.25 -2.42 8.13
N GLU A 41 -8.93 -3.63 8.60
CA GLU A 41 -8.11 -3.82 9.80
C GLU A 41 -6.67 -3.30 9.63
N MET A 42 -6.08 -3.45 8.43
CA MET A 42 -4.79 -2.86 8.10
C MET A 42 -4.85 -1.33 8.10
N GLY A 43 -5.91 -0.75 7.54
CA GLY A 43 -6.14 0.69 7.54
C GLY A 43 -6.29 1.22 8.98
N LYS A 44 -7.07 0.54 9.84
CA LYS A 44 -7.21 0.89 11.26
C LYS A 44 -5.89 0.88 12.03
N LYS A 45 -4.97 -0.03 11.67
CA LYS A 45 -3.64 -0.09 12.26
C LYS A 45 -2.75 1.05 11.79
N GLY A 46 -3.05 1.69 10.65
CA GLY A 46 -2.33 2.85 10.14
C GLY A 46 -1.47 2.55 8.91
N VAL A 47 -1.71 1.43 8.23
CA VAL A 47 -1.14 1.20 6.90
C VAL A 47 -1.94 2.02 5.88
N ASP A 48 -1.28 2.90 5.12
CA ASP A 48 -1.90 3.67 4.03
C ASP A 48 -2.08 2.75 2.82
N LEU A 49 -3.31 2.28 2.60
CA LEU A 49 -3.68 1.42 1.48
C LEU A 49 -4.25 2.27 0.34
N ARG A 50 -3.60 2.23 -0.83
CA ARG A 50 -4.09 2.92 -2.04
C ARG A 50 -4.40 1.94 -3.15
N PHE A 51 -5.69 1.78 -3.42
CA PHE A 51 -6.22 0.90 -4.47
C PHE A 51 -6.42 1.67 -5.78
N ASN A 52 -6.40 0.94 -6.89
CA ASN A 52 -6.44 1.49 -8.25
C ASN A 52 -5.33 2.52 -8.53
N THR A 53 -4.22 2.42 -7.79
CA THR A 53 -3.09 3.34 -7.88
C THR A 53 -1.83 2.57 -8.22
N ASN A 54 -1.06 3.11 -9.16
CA ASN A 54 0.20 2.52 -9.60
C ASN A 54 1.33 3.54 -9.56
N LEU A 55 2.56 3.07 -9.41
CA LEU A 55 3.75 3.90 -9.46
C LEU A 55 4.08 4.23 -10.93
N ARG A 56 4.32 5.50 -11.23
CA ARG A 56 4.74 5.96 -12.56
C ARG A 56 6.23 6.26 -12.63
N GLU A 57 6.76 6.92 -11.60
CA GLU A 57 8.14 7.38 -11.59
C GLU A 57 8.70 7.38 -10.18
N ILE A 58 9.99 7.09 -10.07
CA ILE A 58 10.77 7.29 -8.84
C ILE A 58 11.92 8.24 -9.17
N ALA A 59 11.97 9.38 -8.49
CA ALA A 59 13.06 10.33 -8.61
C ALA A 59 13.85 10.41 -7.29
N LYS A 60 15.18 10.39 -7.38
CA LYS A 60 16.04 10.63 -6.22
C LYS A 60 16.12 12.13 -5.95
N THR A 61 15.95 12.50 -4.68
CA THR A 61 16.00 13.87 -4.18
C THR A 61 16.99 13.96 -3.01
N PRO A 62 17.40 15.17 -2.58
CA PRO A 62 18.24 15.33 -1.39
C PRO A 62 17.60 14.78 -0.10
N ALA A 63 16.27 14.70 -0.02
CA ALA A 63 15.53 14.24 1.15
C ALA A 63 15.15 12.75 1.11
N GLY A 64 15.47 12.03 0.02
CA GLY A 64 15.06 10.64 -0.19
C GLY A 64 14.50 10.41 -1.58
N LEU A 65 13.50 9.53 -1.69
CA LEU A 65 12.82 9.22 -2.95
C LEU A 65 11.50 9.98 -3.04
N ARG A 66 11.22 10.53 -4.21
CA ARG A 66 9.89 11.04 -4.57
C ARG A 66 9.25 10.06 -5.54
N CYS A 67 8.05 9.63 -5.24
CA CYS A 67 7.29 8.67 -6.04
C CYS A 67 6.10 9.38 -6.68
N THR A 68 6.06 9.45 -8.01
CA THR A 68 4.91 9.97 -8.75
C THR A 68 3.93 8.84 -9.05
N LEU A 69 2.66 9.02 -8.69
CA LEU A 69 1.63 7.99 -8.82
C LEU A 69 0.77 8.19 -10.08
N SER A 70 -0.03 7.18 -10.41
CA SER A 70 -0.85 7.16 -11.62
C SER A 70 -2.00 8.15 -11.62
N ASP A 71 -2.43 8.62 -10.45
CA ASP A 71 -3.44 9.66 -10.25
C ASP A 71 -2.84 11.08 -10.26
N GLY A 72 -1.52 11.21 -10.46
CA GLY A 72 -0.81 12.49 -10.44
C GLY A 72 -0.36 12.96 -9.06
N SER A 73 -0.73 12.26 -7.98
CA SER A 73 -0.22 12.54 -6.64
C SER A 73 1.24 12.12 -6.48
N THR A 74 1.90 12.63 -5.44
CA THR A 74 3.28 12.26 -5.09
C THR A 74 3.39 11.80 -3.64
N LEU A 75 4.25 10.81 -3.41
CA LEU A 75 4.74 10.40 -2.09
C LEU A 75 6.20 10.82 -1.91
#